data_AF-A0A7V8YC21-F1
#
_entry.id   AF-A0A7V8YC21-F1
#
_cell.length_a   1.000
_cell.length_b   1.000
_cell.length_c   1.000
_cell.angle_alpha   90.00
_cell.angle_beta   90.00
_cell.angle_gamma   90.00
#
_symmetry.space_group_name_H-M   'P 1'
#
loop_
_entity.id
_entity.type
_entity.pdbx_description
1 polymer ?
#
loop_
_entity_poly.entity_id
_entity_poly.type
_entity_poly.pdbx_seq_one_letter_code
_entity_poly.pdbx_strand_id
1 'polypeptide(L)'
;MSDENPPPLEPQARDFVASMLRRVLRRGQREVERAAVNGRTRLELRQLQADLDHFWVRLGKTAWHLVEGGEIEHPDLRRAMTRITELEARIESLKRPPPERL
;
A
#
# COMPACT_ATOMS: atom_id res chain seq x y z
N MET A 1 33.82 -15.57 -39.19
CA MET A 1 33.22 -15.10 -37.92
C MET A 1 34.22 -14.14 -37.32
N SER A 2 34.03 -12.84 -37.53
CA SER A 2 34.94 -11.82 -37.00
C SER A 2 34.60 -11.59 -35.54
N ASP A 3 35.53 -11.97 -34.68
CA ASP A 3 35.52 -11.69 -33.25
C ASP A 3 36.03 -10.25 -33.06
N GLU A 4 35.15 -9.27 -33.28
CA GLU A 4 35.45 -7.86 -33.01
C GLU A 4 35.39 -7.63 -31.49
N ASN A 5 36.54 -7.76 -30.85
CA ASN A 5 36.73 -7.32 -29.47
C ASN A 5 36.87 -5.79 -29.51
N PRO A 6 35.93 -5.01 -28.96
CA PRO A 6 35.99 -3.56 -29.04
C PRO A 6 37.25 -3.04 -28.32
N PRO A 7 37.87 -1.95 -28.83
CA PRO A 7 39.09 -1.41 -28.25
C PRO A 7 38.89 -1.06 -26.77
N PRO A 8 39.90 -1.32 -25.91
CA PRO A 8 39.78 -1.06 -24.49
C PRO A 8 39.55 0.44 -24.25
N LEU A 9 38.43 0.77 -23.61
CA LEU A 9 38.08 2.14 -23.25
C LEU A 9 39.22 2.80 -22.47
N GLU A 10 39.58 4.02 -22.87
CA GLU A 10 40.55 4.84 -22.14
C GLU A 10 40.10 5.10 -20.69
N PRO A 11 41.05 5.25 -19.74
CA PRO A 11 40.75 5.38 -18.31
C PRO A 11 39.76 6.52 -18.01
N GLN A 12 39.85 7.65 -18.72
CA GLN A 12 38.93 8.79 -18.56
C GLN A 12 37.49 8.45 -18.98
N ALA A 13 37.32 7.68 -20.06
CA ALA A 13 36.00 7.24 -20.52
C ALA A 13 35.38 6.20 -19.57
N ARG A 14 36.20 5.31 -18.99
CA ARG A 14 35.76 4.34 -17.97
C ARG A 14 35.23 5.04 -16.72
N ASP A 15 35.94 6.04 -16.22
CA ASP A 15 35.54 6.77 -15.02
C ASP A 15 34.25 7.55 -15.23
N PHE A 16 34.08 8.15 -16.41
CA PHE A 16 32.84 8.84 -16.78
C PHE A 16 31.64 7.88 -16.81
N VAL A 17 31.77 6.74 -17.48
CA VAL A 17 30.70 5.71 -17.54
C VAL A 17 30.40 5.14 -16.15
N ALA A 18 31.41 4.86 -15.33
CA ALA A 18 31.22 4.39 -13.96
C ALA A 18 30.49 5.42 -13.08
N SER A 19 30.80 6.71 -13.25
CA SER A 19 30.13 7.80 -12.53
C SER A 19 28.65 7.94 -12.91
N MET A 20 28.33 7.81 -14.21
CA MET A 20 26.96 7.80 -14.74
C MET A 20 26.18 6.62 -14.19
N LEU A 21 26.75 5.40 -14.24
CA LEU A 21 26.14 4.19 -13.71
C LEU A 21 25.85 4.30 -12.21
N ARG A 22 26.80 4.80 -11.42
CA ARG A 22 26.57 5.05 -9.98
C ARG A 22 25.44 6.04 -9.74
N ARG A 23 25.31 7.07 -10.58
CA ARG A 23 24.25 8.07 -10.46
C ARG A 23 22.88 7.49 -10.81
N VAL A 24 22.81 6.68 -11.88
CA VAL A 24 21.60 5.95 -12.27
C VAL A 24 21.19 4.95 -11.20
N LEU A 25 22.14 4.18 -10.65
CA LEU A 25 21.88 3.22 -9.56
C LEU A 25 21.36 3.93 -8.30
N ARG A 26 21.99 5.03 -7.88
CA ARG A 26 21.53 5.83 -6.73
C ARG A 26 20.12 6.40 -6.96
N ARG A 27 19.80 6.80 -8.18
CA ARG A 27 18.45 7.27 -8.53
C ARG A 27 17.44 6.13 -8.51
N GLY A 28 17.80 4.97 -9.08
CA GLY A 28 16.99 3.76 -9.08
C GLY A 28 16.66 3.28 -7.67
N GLN A 29 17.65 3.27 -6.76
CA GLN A 29 17.43 2.88 -5.36
C GLN A 29 16.35 3.73 -4.67
N ARG A 30 16.37 5.06 -4.88
CA ARG A 30 15.36 5.96 -4.29
C ARG A 30 13.96 5.75 -4.87
N GLU A 31 13.86 5.49 -6.16
CA GLU A 31 12.57 5.21 -6.79
C GLU A 31 12.01 3.85 -6.38
N VAL A 32 12.86 2.83 -6.24
CA VAL A 32 12.47 1.51 -5.73
C VAL A 32 11.98 1.60 -4.28
N GLU A 33 12.67 2.36 -3.44
CA GLU A 33 12.25 2.58 -2.05
C GLU A 33 10.87 3.26 -1.98
N ARG A 34 10.64 4.31 -2.78
CA ARG A 34 9.33 4.97 -2.89
C ARG A 34 8.24 4.03 -3.40
N ALA A 35 8.54 3.25 -4.43
CA ALA A 35 7.60 2.28 -4.99
C ALA A 35 7.25 1.17 -3.99
N ALA A 36 8.23 0.72 -3.20
CA ALA A 36 8.01 -0.28 -2.15
C ALA A 36 7.09 0.25 -1.04
N VAL A 37 7.32 1.49 -0.58
CA VAL A 37 6.44 2.14 0.40
C VAL A 37 5.01 2.29 -0.14
N ASN A 38 4.87 2.85 -1.34
CA ASN A 38 3.56 3.02 -1.99
C ASN A 38 2.85 1.68 -2.24
N GLY A 39 3.61 0.64 -2.61
CA GLY A 39 3.10 -0.71 -2.80
C GLY A 39 2.55 -1.31 -1.51
N ARG A 40 3.28 -1.19 -0.40
CA ARG A 40 2.83 -1.65 0.92
C ARG A 40 1.56 -0.92 1.36
N THR A 41 1.52 0.41 1.25
CA THR A 41 0.34 1.20 1.60
C THR A 41 -0.89 0.80 0.78
N ARG A 42 -0.72 0.55 -0.53
CA ARG A 42 -1.82 0.08 -1.39
C ARG A 42 -2.32 -1.32 -1.02
N LEU A 43 -1.42 -2.22 -0.66
CA LEU A 43 -1.79 -3.57 -0.21
C LEU A 43 -2.53 -3.51 1.13
N GLU A 44 -2.03 -2.73 2.08
CA GLU A 44 -2.69 -2.53 3.37
C GLU A 44 -4.08 -1.92 3.19
N LEU A 45 -4.22 -0.91 2.33
CA LEU A 45 -5.51 -0.30 2.02
C LEU A 45 -6.51 -1.32 1.46
N ARG A 46 -6.07 -2.17 0.52
CA ARG A 46 -6.92 -3.22 -0.06
C ARG A 46 -7.34 -4.25 0.98
N GLN A 47 -6.43 -4.66 1.87
CA GLN A 47 -6.75 -5.60 2.93
C GLN A 47 -7.79 -5.01 3.89
N LEU A 48 -7.60 -3.76 4.33
CA LEU A 48 -8.54 -3.09 5.23
C LEU A 48 -9.93 -2.89 4.59
N GLN A 49 -9.98 -2.60 3.29
CA GLN A 49 -11.24 -2.51 2.54
C GLN A 49 -11.95 -3.87 2.47
N ALA A 50 -11.23 -4.95 2.17
CA ALA A 50 -11.81 -6.29 2.15
C ALA A 50 -12.34 -6.71 3.53
N ASP A 51 -11.60 -6.37 4.60
CA ASP A 51 -12.03 -6.61 5.97
C ASP A 51 -13.31 -5.80 6.27
N LEU A 52 -13.34 -4.51 5.90
CA LEU A 52 -14.50 -3.63 6.09
C LEU A 52 -15.75 -4.20 5.40
N ASP A 53 -15.63 -4.63 4.15
CA ASP A 53 -16.72 -5.26 3.39
C ASP A 53 -17.23 -6.53 4.09
N HIS A 54 -16.33 -7.37 4.59
CA HIS A 54 -16.70 -8.56 5.34
C HIS A 54 -17.51 -8.21 6.60
N PHE A 55 -17.09 -7.20 7.35
CA PHE A 55 -17.80 -6.76 8.56
C PHE A 55 -19.17 -6.18 8.24
N TRP A 56 -19.32 -5.42 7.15
CA TRP A 56 -20.62 -4.93 6.69
C TRP A 56 -21.58 -6.07 6.33
N VAL A 57 -21.10 -7.07 5.57
CA VAL A 57 -21.91 -8.24 5.23
C VAL A 57 -22.35 -8.99 6.49
N ARG A 58 -21.44 -9.17 7.45
CA ARG A 58 -21.75 -9.83 8.72
C ARG A 58 -22.77 -9.05 9.54
N LEU A 59 -22.59 -7.72 9.67
CA LEU A 59 -23.52 -6.84 10.36
C LEU A 59 -24.92 -6.92 9.75
N GLY A 60 -25.03 -6.86 8.41
CA GLY A 60 -26.31 -6.97 7.72
C GLY A 60 -27.03 -8.28 7.99
N LYS A 61 -26.30 -9.41 7.97
CA LYS A 61 -26.86 -10.73 8.32
C LYS A 61 -27.32 -10.79 9.78
N THR A 62 -26.51 -10.28 10.71
CA THR A 62 -26.87 -10.23 12.13
C THR A 62 -28.10 -9.36 12.37
N ALA A 63 -28.15 -8.17 11.76
CA ALA A 63 -29.30 -7.27 11.86
C ALA A 63 -30.58 -7.92 11.29
N TRP A 64 -30.47 -8.62 10.17
CA TRP A 64 -31.59 -9.35 9.58
C TRP A 64 -32.17 -10.39 10.54
N HIS A 65 -31.33 -11.24 11.13
CA HIS A 65 -31.76 -12.25 12.10
C HIS A 65 -32.38 -11.65 13.38
N LEU A 66 -31.82 -10.54 13.85
CA LEU A 66 -32.33 -9.88 15.05
C LEU A 66 -33.69 -9.23 14.82
N VAL A 67 -33.88 -8.57 13.66
CA VAL A 67 -35.17 -8.01 13.26
C VAL A 67 -36.23 -9.12 13.09
N GLU A 68 -35.87 -10.26 12.51
CA GLU A 68 -36.75 -11.43 12.42
C GLU A 68 -37.17 -11.95 13.82
N GLY A 69 -36.26 -11.92 14.79
CA GLY A 69 -36.52 -12.26 16.18
C GLY A 69 -37.22 -11.17 17.01
N GLY A 70 -37.47 -9.98 16.45
CA GLY A 70 -38.07 -8.84 17.16
C GLY A 70 -37.11 -8.08 18.09
N GLU A 71 -35.80 -8.34 18.01
CA GLU A 71 -34.76 -7.65 18.77
C GLU A 71 -34.09 -6.59 17.90
N ILE A 72 -34.08 -5.33 18.34
CA ILE A 72 -33.47 -4.22 17.58
C ILE A 72 -32.15 -3.77 18.22
N GLU A 73 -31.99 -4.02 19.52
CA GLU A 73 -30.76 -3.71 20.26
C GLU A 73 -30.05 -4.99 20.68
N HIS A 74 -28.85 -5.21 20.15
CA HIS A 74 -28.04 -6.38 20.50
C HIS A 74 -26.56 -5.99 20.68
N PRO A 75 -25.84 -6.55 21.67
CA PRO A 75 -24.42 -6.27 21.89
C PRO A 75 -23.54 -6.57 20.66
N ASP A 76 -23.91 -7.57 19.86
CA ASP A 76 -23.13 -7.92 18.66
C ASP A 76 -23.24 -6.87 17.55
N LEU A 77 -24.38 -6.17 17.42
CA LEU A 77 -24.50 -5.02 16.52
C LEU A 77 -23.55 -3.91 16.94
N ARG A 78 -23.53 -3.58 18.24
CA ARG A 78 -22.62 -2.57 18.79
C ARG A 78 -21.16 -2.91 18.52
N ARG A 79 -20.74 -4.17 18.79
CA ARG A 79 -19.38 -4.63 18.52
C ARG A 79 -19.01 -4.53 17.04
N ALA A 80 -19.92 -4.91 16.15
CA ALA A 80 -19.70 -4.83 14.72
C ALA A 80 -19.57 -3.37 14.24
N MET A 81 -20.41 -2.46 14.74
CA MET A 81 -20.32 -1.03 14.46
C MET A 81 -18.99 -0.43 14.93
N THR A 82 -18.56 -0.71 16.17
CA THR A 82 -17.26 -0.26 16.67
C THR A 82 -16.13 -0.70 15.74
N ARG A 83 -16.14 -1.97 15.30
CA ARG A 83 -15.09 -2.50 14.44
C ARG A 83 -15.07 -1.87 13.05
N ILE A 84 -16.25 -1.61 12.49
CA ILE A 84 -16.41 -0.88 11.22
C ILE A 84 -15.80 0.52 11.35
N THR A 85 -16.15 1.27 12.40
CA THR A 85 -15.62 2.62 12.63
C THR A 85 -14.10 2.63 12.77
N GLU A 86 -13.51 1.65 13.46
CA GLU A 86 -12.05 1.50 13.55
C GLU A 86 -11.39 1.28 12.17
N LEU A 87 -11.98 0.42 11.34
CA LEU A 87 -11.48 0.13 9.99
C LEU A 87 -11.59 1.36 9.08
N GLU A 88 -12.73 2.06 9.11
CA GLU A 88 -12.96 3.30 8.37
C GLU A 88 -11.94 4.38 8.76
N ALA A 89 -11.71 4.58 10.05
CA ALA A 89 -10.72 5.54 10.54
C ALA A 89 -9.30 5.19 10.06
N ARG A 90 -8.93 3.91 10.07
CA ARG A 90 -7.62 3.46 9.59
C ARG A 90 -7.47 3.63 8.08
N ILE A 91 -8.51 3.29 7.31
CA ILE A 91 -8.55 3.53 5.85
C ILE A 91 -8.37 5.01 5.55
N GLU A 92 -9.08 5.88 6.25
CA GLU A 92 -8.98 7.33 6.05
C GLU A 92 -7.58 7.85 6.38
N SER A 93 -6.95 7.33 7.45
CA SER A 93 -5.58 7.67 7.81
C SER A 93 -4.55 7.30 6.72
N LEU A 94 -4.76 6.20 6.00
CA LEU A 94 -3.88 5.74 4.91
C LEU A 94 -4.14 6.47 3.59
N LYS A 95 -5.36 6.98 3.38
CA LYS A 95 -5.72 7.78 2.21
C LYS A 95 -5.21 9.21 2.28
N ARG A 96 -5.15 9.79 3.49
CA ARG A 96 -4.70 11.17 3.67
C ARG A 96 -3.20 11.28 3.38
N PRO A 97 -2.77 12.14 2.43
CA PRO A 97 -1.35 12.41 2.24
C PRO A 97 -0.77 13.01 3.55
N PRO A 98 0.49 12.70 3.91
CA PRO A 98 1.11 13.30 5.08
C PRO A 98 1.06 14.83 4.95
N PRO A 99 0.82 15.56 6.04
CA PRO A 99 0.78 17.02 5.98
C PRO A 99 2.11 17.53 5.40
N GLU A 100 2.01 18.38 4.36
CA GLU A 100 3.16 19.11 3.84
C GLU A 100 3.75 19.90 5.02
N ARG A 101 4.98 19.56 5.41
CA ARG A 101 5.71 20.35 6.40
C ARG A 101 6.04 21.68 5.73
N LEU A 102 5.26 22.72 6.07
CA LEU A 102 5.57 24.13 5.75
C LEU A 102 6.88 24.55 6.40
#